data_AF-A0A839FXH8-F1
#
_entry.id   AF-A0A839FXH8-F1
#
_cell.length_a   1.000
_cell.length_b   1.000
_cell.length_c   1.000
_cell.angle_alpha   90.00
_cell.angle_beta   90.00
_cell.angle_gamma   90.00
#
_symmetry.space_group_name_H-M   'P 1'
#
loop_
_entity.id
_entity.type
_entity.pdbx_description
1 polymer ?
#
loop_
_entity_poly.entity_id
_entity_poly.type
_entity_poly.pdbx_seq_one_letter_code
_entity_poly.pdbx_strand_id
1 'polypeptide(L)'
;MSSDSGDLYSVLGIGSDADAQSVRAAYRRRVRQAHPDAGGTAEEFHQVQSAWEVLGDESARAAYDRRLRQLQTSAESPADEAAGSGPIYGRGSGFGGSGSGFRTTASGSTSAGSSSADSARTPSGAAHLAPVYIPDLSQPEPLSLPLTSQRSHGRFASRGLFGGGRVRRAERMADLLEKHVLAELPTARLFNAVALEPAEKDRRGGSRPPRGPAVDHVLVCGDTLVVVTSLEVPAAAASWDGRRLHAAGRSLTLPDLTGDSRLLRATLEAAMRETGRETALNLGQQIVLHSPDGSMQSPVIETRGTGSGRAPLAPARAFRSIREQLAASDQANVIDRHLLAALRRQLQHPLQ
;
A
#
# COMPACT_ATOMS: atom_id res chain seq x y z
N MET A 1 10.25 -19.56 -32.93
CA MET A 1 8.98 -19.22 -32.25
C MET A 1 9.33 -18.18 -31.22
N SER A 2 8.97 -16.94 -31.51
CA SER A 2 9.49 -15.74 -30.85
C SER A 2 9.06 -15.69 -29.39
N SER A 3 9.97 -16.05 -28.48
CA SER A 3 9.81 -15.81 -27.05
C SER A 3 10.10 -14.35 -26.79
N ASP A 4 9.04 -13.54 -26.79
CA ASP A 4 9.11 -12.15 -26.35
C ASP A 4 9.43 -12.14 -24.85
N SER A 5 10.49 -11.43 -24.46
CA SER A 5 11.14 -11.50 -23.15
C SER A 5 10.28 -10.96 -21.98
N GLY A 6 8.98 -10.78 -22.18
CA GLY A 6 7.99 -10.28 -21.22
C GLY A 6 6.78 -11.18 -20.99
N ASP A 7 6.67 -12.35 -21.64
CA ASP A 7 5.57 -13.30 -21.41
C ASP A 7 5.80 -14.14 -20.14
N LEU A 8 4.78 -14.26 -19.27
CA LEU A 8 4.86 -15.02 -18.02
C LEU A 8 5.14 -16.51 -18.27
N TYR A 9 4.68 -17.04 -19.40
CA TYR A 9 4.98 -18.42 -19.82
C TYR A 9 6.46 -18.58 -20.17
N SER A 10 7.05 -17.59 -20.85
CA SER A 10 8.49 -17.54 -21.17
C SER A 10 9.35 -17.40 -19.90
N VAL A 11 8.88 -16.66 -18.90
CA VAL A 11 9.51 -16.54 -17.57
C VAL A 11 9.51 -17.86 -16.80
N LEU A 12 8.53 -18.75 -16.99
CA LEU A 12 8.58 -20.11 -16.44
C LEU A 12 9.26 -21.11 -17.40
N GLY A 13 9.49 -20.71 -18.65
CA GLY A 13 10.10 -21.54 -19.69
C GLY A 13 9.18 -22.66 -20.16
N ILE A 14 7.89 -22.36 -20.30
CA ILE A 14 6.83 -23.28 -20.75
C ILE A 14 5.99 -22.60 -21.84
N GLY A 15 5.27 -23.39 -22.64
CA GLY A 15 4.29 -22.87 -23.59
C GLY A 15 2.99 -22.46 -22.90
N SER A 16 2.19 -21.62 -23.58
CA SER A 16 0.85 -21.21 -23.11
C SER A 16 -0.16 -22.35 -23.06
N ASP A 17 0.13 -23.46 -23.73
CA ASP A 17 -0.60 -24.73 -23.77
C ASP A 17 -0.30 -25.66 -22.57
N ALA A 18 0.63 -25.29 -21.69
CA ALA A 18 1.05 -26.13 -20.57
C ALA A 18 -0.08 -26.39 -19.55
N ASP A 19 -0.24 -27.62 -19.07
CA ASP A 19 -1.23 -27.93 -18.04
C ASP A 19 -0.84 -27.38 -16.64
N ALA A 20 -1.79 -27.33 -15.70
CA ALA A 20 -1.54 -26.79 -14.36
C ALA A 20 -0.44 -27.54 -13.59
N GLN A 21 -0.25 -28.85 -13.87
CA GLN A 21 0.83 -29.64 -13.29
C GLN A 21 2.20 -29.22 -13.83
N SER A 22 2.30 -28.94 -15.13
CA SER A 22 3.49 -28.44 -15.80
C SER A 22 3.86 -27.04 -15.34
N VAL A 23 2.89 -26.14 -15.14
CA VAL A 23 3.12 -24.81 -14.56
C VAL A 23 3.74 -24.91 -13.16
N ARG A 24 3.16 -25.77 -12.29
CA ARG A 24 3.69 -26.05 -10.94
C ARG A 24 5.10 -26.64 -10.98
N ALA A 25 5.35 -27.58 -11.89
CA ALA A 25 6.65 -28.22 -12.03
C ALA A 25 7.72 -27.22 -12.53
N ALA A 26 7.36 -26.37 -13.49
CA ALA A 26 8.22 -25.33 -14.05
C ALA A 26 8.58 -24.27 -13.01
N TYR A 27 7.60 -23.82 -12.21
CA TYR A 27 7.84 -22.91 -11.09
C TYR A 27 8.85 -23.48 -10.10
N ARG A 28 8.65 -24.71 -9.60
CA ARG A 28 9.59 -25.34 -8.66
C ARG A 28 11.00 -25.48 -9.23
N ARG A 29 11.12 -25.73 -10.53
CA ARG A 29 12.42 -25.82 -11.22
C ARG A 29 13.10 -24.45 -11.30
N ARG A 30 12.36 -23.42 -11.72
CA ARG A 30 12.88 -22.04 -11.87
C ARG A 30 13.23 -21.40 -10.54
N VAL A 31 12.44 -21.62 -9.48
CA VAL A 31 12.76 -21.12 -8.13
C VAL A 31 14.09 -21.67 -7.62
N ARG A 32 14.39 -22.96 -7.84
CA ARG A 32 15.68 -23.54 -7.46
C ARG A 32 16.85 -22.99 -8.26
N GLN A 33 16.62 -22.64 -9.53
CA GLN A 33 17.65 -22.05 -10.40
C GLN A 33 17.90 -20.58 -10.07
N ALA A 34 16.85 -19.84 -9.69
CA ALA A 34 16.93 -18.43 -9.35
C ALA A 34 17.29 -18.16 -7.88
N HIS A 35 17.40 -19.18 -7.04
CA HIS A 35 17.77 -19.01 -5.63
C HIS A 35 19.22 -18.52 -5.50
N PRO A 36 19.52 -17.58 -4.58
CA PRO A 36 20.88 -17.04 -4.39
C PRO A 36 21.90 -18.14 -4.04
N ASP A 37 21.50 -19.18 -3.31
CA ASP A 37 22.38 -20.33 -3.01
C ASP A 37 22.78 -21.15 -4.24
N ALA A 38 22.04 -21.01 -5.35
CA ALA A 38 22.34 -21.66 -6.63
C ALA A 38 22.99 -20.70 -7.65
N GLY A 39 23.33 -19.47 -7.24
CA GLY A 39 23.96 -18.46 -8.09
C GLY A 39 22.98 -17.59 -8.89
N GLY A 40 21.67 -17.65 -8.58
CA GLY A 40 20.66 -16.81 -9.23
C GLY A 40 20.61 -15.38 -8.69
N THR A 41 20.07 -14.46 -9.50
CA THR A 41 19.89 -13.05 -9.10
C THR A 41 18.54 -12.83 -8.41
N ALA A 42 18.48 -11.85 -7.51
CA ALA A 42 17.21 -11.45 -6.88
C ALA A 42 16.15 -11.00 -7.91
N GLU A 43 16.59 -10.44 -9.04
CA GLU A 43 15.72 -10.02 -10.14
C GLU A 43 15.05 -11.23 -10.82
N GLU A 44 15.82 -12.26 -11.17
CA GLU A 44 15.27 -13.51 -11.75
C GLU A 44 14.32 -14.21 -10.78
N PHE A 45 14.65 -14.22 -9.49
CA PHE A 45 13.80 -14.81 -8.47
C PHE A 45 12.44 -14.09 -8.39
N HIS A 46 12.44 -12.76 -8.38
CA HIS A 46 11.22 -11.97 -8.39
C HIS A 46 10.40 -12.11 -9.69
N GLN A 47 11.06 -12.28 -10.84
CA GLN A 47 10.36 -12.55 -12.11
C GLN A 47 9.63 -13.89 -12.06
N VAL A 48 10.30 -14.94 -11.58
CA VAL A 48 9.72 -16.28 -11.43
C VAL A 48 8.55 -16.28 -10.45
N GLN A 49 8.66 -15.53 -9.36
CA GLN A 49 7.59 -15.40 -8.37
C GLN A 49 6.37 -14.64 -8.93
N SER A 50 6.60 -13.55 -9.65
CA SER A 50 5.54 -12.79 -10.33
C SER A 50 4.78 -13.64 -11.36
N ALA A 51 5.49 -14.45 -12.14
CA ALA A 51 4.84 -15.36 -13.10
C ALA A 51 3.98 -16.42 -12.40
N TRP A 52 4.41 -16.91 -11.24
CA TRP A 52 3.67 -17.89 -10.45
C TRP A 52 2.39 -17.32 -9.81
N GLU A 53 2.40 -16.06 -9.37
CA GLU A 53 1.21 -15.40 -8.79
C GLU A 53 0.04 -15.33 -9.78
N VAL A 54 0.33 -15.22 -11.08
CA VAL A 54 -0.69 -15.15 -12.13
C VAL A 54 -1.00 -16.52 -12.72
N LEU A 55 0.02 -17.32 -13.05
CA LEU A 55 -0.16 -18.61 -13.72
C LEU A 55 -0.51 -19.77 -12.77
N GLY A 56 -0.24 -19.61 -11.47
CA GLY A 56 -0.50 -20.62 -10.45
C GLY A 56 -1.97 -20.72 -10.03
N ASP A 57 -2.76 -19.67 -10.24
CA ASP A 57 -4.21 -19.64 -10.02
C ASP A 57 -4.98 -19.77 -11.33
N GLU A 58 -5.95 -20.67 -11.38
CA GLU A 58 -6.70 -20.98 -12.61
C GLU A 58 -7.52 -19.79 -13.11
N SER A 59 -8.09 -19.00 -12.19
CA SER A 59 -8.92 -17.85 -12.55
C SER A 59 -8.07 -16.69 -13.07
N ALA A 60 -6.91 -16.44 -12.45
CA ALA A 60 -5.95 -15.43 -12.87
C ALA A 60 -5.29 -15.80 -14.20
N ARG A 61 -4.94 -17.09 -14.38
CA ARG A 61 -4.43 -17.63 -15.65
C ARG A 61 -5.44 -17.46 -16.77
N ALA A 62 -6.71 -17.81 -16.56
CA ALA A 62 -7.74 -17.64 -17.57
C ALA A 62 -7.95 -16.17 -17.97
N ALA A 63 -7.83 -15.23 -17.01
CA ALA A 63 -7.87 -13.80 -17.29
C ALA A 63 -6.66 -13.34 -18.12
N TYR A 64 -5.46 -13.83 -17.80
CA TYR A 64 -4.23 -13.59 -18.55
C TYR A 64 -4.32 -14.11 -20.00
N ASP A 65 -4.81 -15.34 -20.19
CA ASP A 65 -4.94 -15.96 -21.51
C ASP A 65 -6.01 -15.29 -22.39
N ARG A 66 -7.10 -14.78 -21.80
CA ARG A 66 -8.08 -13.96 -22.53
C ARG A 66 -7.43 -12.67 -23.04
N ARG A 67 -6.58 -12.04 -22.22
CA ARG A 67 -5.88 -10.80 -22.58
C ARG A 67 -4.82 -11.02 -23.66
N LEU A 68 -4.03 -12.09 -23.57
CA LEU A 68 -3.06 -12.47 -24.60
C LEU A 68 -3.72 -12.62 -25.98
N ARG A 69 -4.90 -13.27 -26.02
CA ARG A 69 -5.70 -13.41 -27.25
C ARG A 69 -6.20 -12.07 -27.78
N GLN A 70 -6.68 -11.17 -26.92
CA GLN A 70 -7.13 -9.84 -27.34
C GLN A 70 -6.01 -8.98 -27.93
N LEU A 71 -4.79 -9.09 -27.39
CA LEU A 71 -3.62 -8.40 -27.92
C LEU A 71 -3.19 -8.94 -29.29
N GLN A 72 -3.28 -10.26 -29.49
CA GLN A 72 -3.01 -10.89 -30.78
C GLN A 72 -4.04 -10.47 -31.84
N THR A 73 -5.34 -10.44 -31.51
CA THR A 73 -6.38 -10.02 -32.46
C THR A 73 -6.32 -8.52 -32.79
N SER A 74 -5.79 -7.69 -31.89
CA SER A 74 -5.65 -6.24 -32.11
C SER A 74 -4.43 -5.88 -32.96
N ALA A 75 -3.43 -6.78 -33.04
CA ALA A 75 -2.23 -6.61 -33.85
C ALA A 75 -2.43 -7.02 -35.32
N GLU A 76 -3.55 -7.67 -35.67
CA GLU A 76 -3.81 -8.25 -37.00
C GLU A 76 -4.92 -7.54 -37.82
N SER A 77 -5.37 -6.33 -37.43
CA SER A 77 -6.34 -5.57 -38.25
C SER A 77 -5.63 -4.57 -39.19
N PRO A 78 -5.80 -4.67 -40.52
CA PRO A 78 -5.36 -3.63 -41.46
C PRO A 78 -6.26 -2.40 -41.35
N ALA A 79 -5.66 -1.23 -41.52
CA ALA A 79 -6.36 0.04 -41.67
C ALA A 79 -7.17 0.07 -42.98
N ASP A 80 -8.43 0.50 -42.90
CA ASP A 80 -9.06 1.28 -43.97
C ASP A 80 -10.19 2.16 -43.42
N GLU A 81 -10.31 3.33 -44.05
CA GLU A 81 -10.99 4.54 -43.58
C GLU A 81 -12.51 4.59 -43.76
N ALA A 82 -13.09 5.52 -43.00
CA ALA A 82 -14.16 6.46 -43.37
C ALA A 82 -15.56 5.95 -43.79
N ALA A 83 -16.56 6.35 -43.01
CA ALA A 83 -17.53 7.39 -43.40
C ALA A 83 -18.68 7.45 -42.37
N GLY A 84 -19.04 8.66 -41.96
CA GLY A 84 -19.99 8.90 -40.89
C GLY A 84 -21.46 8.74 -41.26
N SER A 85 -22.32 8.78 -40.25
CA SER A 85 -23.58 9.54 -40.29
C SER A 85 -24.17 9.61 -38.88
N GLY A 86 -24.73 10.78 -38.55
CA GLY A 86 -25.29 11.12 -37.25
C GLY A 86 -26.65 10.47 -36.91
N PRO A 87 -27.32 10.94 -35.84
CA PRO A 87 -28.31 10.18 -35.09
C PRO A 87 -29.74 10.29 -35.66
N ILE A 88 -30.52 9.21 -35.53
CA ILE A 88 -31.95 9.20 -35.87
C ILE A 88 -32.78 9.17 -34.58
N TYR A 89 -33.65 10.17 -34.46
CA TYR A 89 -34.73 10.24 -33.46
C TYR A 89 -35.88 9.29 -33.82
N GLY A 90 -36.40 8.61 -32.78
CA GLY A 90 -37.83 8.58 -32.44
C GLY A 90 -38.82 7.78 -33.29
N ARG A 91 -39.32 6.66 -32.72
CA ARG A 91 -40.73 6.19 -32.69
C ARG A 91 -40.74 4.91 -31.85
N GLY A 92 -41.56 4.65 -30.83
CA GLY A 92 -42.87 5.15 -30.44
C GLY A 92 -43.80 3.93 -30.23
N SER A 93 -44.57 3.93 -29.13
CA SER A 93 -45.58 2.95 -28.66
C SER A 93 -45.04 1.94 -27.64
N GLY A 94 -45.60 1.74 -26.44
CA GLY A 94 -46.93 2.08 -25.91
C GLY A 94 -47.46 0.85 -25.15
N PHE A 95 -48.30 1.09 -24.13
CA PHE A 95 -48.89 0.14 -23.15
C PHE A 95 -48.00 -0.15 -21.92
N GLY A 96 -48.37 0.16 -20.68
CA GLY A 96 -49.67 0.44 -20.08
C GLY A 96 -50.07 -0.71 -19.15
N GLY A 97 -50.01 -0.52 -17.83
CA GLY A 97 -50.39 -1.56 -16.88
C GLY A 97 -50.16 -1.18 -15.42
N SER A 98 -51.21 -0.65 -14.80
CA SER A 98 -51.33 -0.20 -13.41
C SER A 98 -51.26 -1.34 -12.38
N GLY A 99 -50.90 -1.02 -11.11
CA GLY A 99 -51.20 -1.91 -9.99
C GLY A 99 -50.46 -1.64 -8.67
N SER A 100 -51.05 -0.81 -7.80
CA SER A 100 -51.10 -0.84 -6.32
C SER A 100 -49.95 -1.53 -5.55
N GLY A 101 -49.25 -0.90 -4.60
CA GLY A 101 -49.79 -0.21 -3.44
C GLY A 101 -50.07 -1.19 -2.29
N PHE A 102 -49.12 -1.37 -1.36
CA PHE A 102 -49.41 -1.76 0.03
C PHE A 102 -48.30 -1.28 0.98
N ARG A 103 -48.73 -0.56 2.02
CA ARG A 103 -47.97 -0.15 3.21
C ARG A 103 -48.59 -0.85 4.43
N THR A 104 -47.89 -0.75 5.56
CA THR A 104 -48.26 -1.11 6.96
C THR A 104 -47.79 -2.52 7.38
N THR A 105 -47.32 -2.79 8.60
CA THR A 105 -47.01 -2.03 9.83
C THR A 105 -46.14 -2.91 10.73
N ALA A 106 -45.43 -2.28 11.66
CA ALA A 106 -44.64 -2.92 12.72
C ALA A 106 -45.47 -3.83 13.66
N SER A 107 -44.82 -4.87 14.19
CA SER A 107 -45.06 -5.39 15.55
C SER A 107 -43.87 -6.25 15.97
N GLY A 108 -43.37 -5.98 17.17
CA GLY A 108 -42.21 -6.65 17.75
C GLY A 108 -42.49 -8.07 18.22
N SER A 109 -41.43 -8.87 18.25
CA SER A 109 -41.34 -10.00 19.16
C SER A 109 -39.93 -10.08 19.74
N THR A 110 -39.88 -9.96 21.06
CA THR A 110 -38.74 -10.26 21.89
C THR A 110 -38.55 -11.78 21.95
N SER A 111 -37.37 -12.29 21.62
CA SER A 111 -36.91 -13.56 22.18
C SER A 111 -35.43 -13.49 22.45
N ALA A 112 -35.09 -13.88 23.67
CA ALA A 112 -33.79 -13.78 24.28
C ALA A 112 -32.89 -14.95 23.86
N GLY A 113 -31.60 -14.63 23.67
CA GLY A 113 -30.48 -15.41 24.20
C GLY A 113 -30.28 -16.84 23.71
N SER A 114 -29.40 -17.00 22.72
CA SER A 114 -28.38 -18.06 22.77
C SER A 114 -27.06 -17.50 22.27
N SER A 115 -26.20 -17.13 23.21
CA SER A 115 -24.82 -16.75 23.00
C SER A 115 -24.04 -17.91 22.36
N SER A 116 -23.61 -17.74 21.12
CA SER A 116 -22.48 -18.46 20.54
C SER A 116 -21.45 -17.43 20.13
N ALA A 117 -20.45 -17.27 20.98
CA ALA A 117 -19.27 -16.47 20.77
C ALA A 117 -18.38 -17.19 19.76
N ASP A 118 -18.60 -16.96 18.46
CA ASP A 118 -17.55 -17.09 17.44
C ASP A 118 -17.98 -16.38 16.16
N SER A 119 -18.12 -15.05 16.23
CA SER A 119 -18.05 -14.22 15.02
C SER A 119 -16.63 -13.71 14.92
N ALA A 120 -15.78 -14.48 14.25
CA ALA A 120 -14.59 -13.96 13.61
C ALA A 120 -14.99 -12.65 12.92
N ARG A 121 -14.44 -11.55 13.42
CA ARG A 121 -14.69 -10.20 12.91
C ARG A 121 -14.26 -10.19 11.45
N THR A 122 -15.19 -10.38 10.52
CA THR A 122 -14.92 -10.15 9.11
C THR A 122 -14.36 -8.73 9.02
N PRO A 123 -13.15 -8.52 8.48
CA PRO A 123 -12.62 -7.17 8.33
C PRO A 123 -13.62 -6.40 7.47
N SER A 124 -14.31 -5.46 8.11
CA SER A 124 -15.25 -4.55 7.46
C SER A 124 -14.42 -3.55 6.66
N GLY A 125 -14.00 -3.95 5.46
CA GLY A 125 -13.18 -3.14 4.57
C GLY A 125 -12.66 -3.97 3.40
N ALA A 126 -12.34 -3.29 2.30
CA ALA A 126 -11.90 -3.94 1.06
C ALA A 126 -10.54 -4.67 1.18
N ALA A 127 -9.83 -4.54 2.31
CA ALA A 127 -8.46 -5.04 2.51
C ALA A 127 -8.24 -6.54 2.25
N HIS A 128 -9.28 -7.36 2.35
CA HIS A 128 -9.23 -8.81 2.09
C HIS A 128 -9.40 -9.16 0.60
N LEU A 129 -9.81 -8.20 -0.23
CA LEU A 129 -10.01 -8.39 -1.66
C LEU A 129 -8.67 -8.37 -2.41
N ALA A 130 -8.68 -8.91 -3.62
CA ALA A 130 -7.50 -8.89 -4.49
C ALA A 130 -7.04 -7.44 -4.79
N PRO A 131 -5.71 -7.19 -4.87
CA PRO A 131 -5.18 -5.89 -5.21
C PRO A 131 -5.64 -5.38 -6.56
N VAL A 132 -6.06 -4.11 -6.61
CA VAL A 132 -6.44 -3.40 -7.84
C VAL A 132 -5.48 -2.24 -8.06
N TYR A 133 -4.83 -2.19 -9.23
CA TYR A 133 -3.89 -1.13 -9.56
C TYR A 133 -4.58 -0.04 -10.37
N ILE A 134 -4.37 1.22 -9.98
CA ILE A 134 -4.92 2.36 -10.73
C ILE A 134 -3.83 3.40 -10.96
N PRO A 135 -3.49 3.72 -12.22
CA PRO A 135 -3.91 3.06 -13.47
C PRO A 135 -3.47 1.59 -13.57
N ASP A 136 -4.04 0.84 -14.51
CA ASP A 136 -3.69 -0.57 -14.73
C ASP A 136 -2.19 -0.76 -15.04
N LEU A 137 -1.62 -1.86 -14.58
CA LEU A 137 -0.20 -2.21 -14.77
C LEU A 137 0.24 -2.27 -16.24
N SER A 138 -0.70 -2.38 -17.18
CA SER A 138 -0.43 -2.26 -18.62
C SER A 138 0.13 -0.90 -19.02
N GLN A 139 -0.22 0.15 -18.27
CA GLN A 139 0.25 1.50 -18.57
C GLN A 139 1.67 1.67 -18.01
N PRO A 140 2.65 2.12 -18.81
CA PRO A 140 4.03 2.29 -18.33
C PRO A 140 4.16 3.43 -17.31
N GLU A 141 3.26 4.41 -17.38
CA GLU A 141 3.15 5.53 -16.45
C GLU A 141 2.06 5.28 -15.39
N PRO A 142 2.15 5.92 -14.21
CA PRO A 142 3.19 6.85 -13.77
C PRO A 142 4.42 6.17 -13.13
N LEU A 143 4.38 4.85 -12.95
CA LEU A 143 5.45 4.06 -12.32
C LEU A 143 5.65 2.72 -13.01
N SER A 144 6.89 2.31 -13.22
CA SER A 144 7.20 0.99 -13.78
C SER A 144 6.69 -0.15 -12.89
N LEU A 145 6.50 -1.33 -13.47
CA LEU A 145 6.07 -2.54 -12.75
C LEU A 145 7.00 -2.91 -11.58
N PRO A 146 8.34 -2.88 -11.72
CA PRO A 146 9.23 -3.15 -10.59
C PRO A 146 9.01 -2.19 -9.41
N LEU A 147 8.88 -0.88 -9.70
CA LEU A 147 8.66 0.12 -8.66
C LEU A 147 7.26 0.07 -8.06
N THR A 148 6.26 -0.37 -8.82
CA THR A 148 4.89 -0.55 -8.32
C THR A 148 4.77 -1.79 -7.41
N SER A 149 5.56 -2.83 -7.68
CA SER A 149 5.53 -4.10 -6.95
C SER A 149 6.34 -4.07 -5.64
N GLN A 150 7.35 -3.18 -5.55
CA GLN A 150 8.08 -2.95 -4.31
C GLN A 150 7.13 -2.61 -3.15
N ARG A 151 7.31 -3.28 -2.01
CA ARG A 151 6.50 -3.04 -0.80
C ARG A 151 7.05 -1.92 0.09
N SER A 152 8.35 -1.68 0.00
CA SER A 152 9.08 -0.71 0.80
C SER A 152 9.90 0.17 -0.13
N HIS A 153 9.91 1.47 0.14
CA HIS A 153 10.56 2.47 -0.68
C HIS A 153 11.40 3.43 0.16
N GLY A 154 12.54 3.82 -0.39
CA GLY A 154 13.44 4.77 0.25
C GLY A 154 14.31 4.14 1.34
N ARG A 155 15.35 4.88 1.73
CA ARG A 155 16.30 4.50 2.78
C ARG A 155 16.66 5.68 3.65
N PHE A 156 17.33 5.41 4.76
CA PHE A 156 17.92 6.44 5.59
C PHE A 156 19.39 6.63 5.21
N ALA A 157 19.86 7.87 5.10
CA ALA A 157 21.28 8.14 4.95
C ALA A 157 21.90 8.56 6.28
N SER A 158 23.02 7.94 6.64
CA SER A 158 23.83 8.41 7.76
C SER A 158 24.48 9.73 7.42
N ARG A 159 24.15 10.79 8.17
CA ARG A 159 24.92 12.05 8.16
C ARG A 159 26.11 11.91 9.12
N GLY A 160 27.24 11.44 8.60
CA GLY A 160 28.53 11.39 9.31
C GLY A 160 28.63 10.36 10.44
N LEU A 161 29.74 10.41 11.20
CA LEU A 161 30.13 9.44 12.23
C LEU A 161 29.17 9.34 13.42
N PHE A 162 28.40 10.39 13.73
CA PHE A 162 27.54 10.46 14.92
C PHE A 162 26.04 10.24 14.63
N GLY A 163 25.63 10.19 13.35
CA GLY A 163 24.22 10.08 12.94
C GLY A 163 23.65 8.65 12.98
N GLY A 164 24.46 7.64 13.25
CA GLY A 164 24.07 6.23 13.12
C GLY A 164 22.95 5.79 14.06
N GLY A 165 22.81 6.40 15.25
CA GLY A 165 21.78 6.01 16.22
C GLY A 165 20.35 6.25 15.70
N ARG A 166 20.09 7.43 15.11
CA ARG A 166 18.80 7.78 14.51
C ARG A 166 18.47 6.89 13.31
N VAL A 167 19.48 6.64 12.47
CA VAL A 167 19.34 5.78 11.28
C VAL A 167 19.01 4.35 11.67
N ARG A 168 19.81 3.74 12.56
CA ARG A 168 19.56 2.37 13.04
C ARG A 168 18.20 2.23 13.72
N ARG A 169 17.77 3.24 14.48
CA ARG A 169 16.42 3.28 15.08
C ARG A 169 15.33 3.23 14.00
N ALA A 170 15.44 4.09 13.00
CA ALA A 170 14.45 4.17 11.93
C ALA A 170 14.46 2.90 11.07
N GLU A 171 15.63 2.35 10.73
CA GLU A 171 15.75 1.07 10.01
C GLU A 171 15.10 -0.08 10.80
N ARG A 172 15.39 -0.23 12.10
CA ARG A 172 14.72 -1.23 12.95
C ARG A 172 13.20 -1.07 12.95
N MET A 173 12.71 0.18 12.97
CA MET A 173 11.27 0.42 12.93
C MET A 173 10.67 0.06 11.56
N ALA A 174 11.37 0.33 10.46
CA ALA A 174 10.96 -0.11 9.13
C ALA A 174 10.84 -1.64 9.06
N ASP A 175 11.84 -2.38 9.55
CA ASP A 175 11.82 -3.86 9.58
C ASP A 175 10.62 -4.39 10.38
N LEU A 176 10.32 -3.78 11.53
CA LEU A 176 9.17 -4.14 12.36
C LEU A 176 7.83 -3.84 11.67
N LEU A 177 7.72 -2.69 11.00
CA LEU A 177 6.53 -2.33 10.23
C LEU A 177 6.31 -3.27 9.05
N GLU A 178 7.37 -3.65 8.34
CA GLU A 178 7.31 -4.63 7.26
C GLU A 178 6.81 -5.98 7.77
N LYS A 179 7.41 -6.46 8.86
CA LYS A 179 7.10 -7.77 9.44
C LYS A 179 5.71 -7.86 10.07
N HIS A 180 5.21 -6.79 10.68
CA HIS A 180 3.99 -6.83 11.51
C HIS A 180 2.80 -6.05 10.96
N VAL A 181 3.00 -5.14 10.00
CA VAL A 181 1.91 -4.38 9.38
C VAL A 181 1.75 -4.81 7.93
N LEU A 182 2.81 -4.72 7.13
CA LEU A 182 2.74 -5.07 5.71
C LEU A 182 2.45 -6.57 5.54
N ALA A 183 3.04 -7.46 6.35
CA ALA A 183 2.76 -8.89 6.26
C ALA A 183 1.25 -9.27 6.26
N GLU A 184 0.40 -8.43 6.88
CA GLU A 184 -1.04 -8.67 6.96
C GLU A 184 -1.88 -7.85 5.98
N LEU A 185 -1.30 -6.84 5.34
CA LEU A 185 -1.97 -5.95 4.38
C LEU A 185 -1.22 -5.98 3.04
N PRO A 186 -1.63 -6.84 2.09
CA PRO A 186 -0.90 -7.06 0.82
C PRO A 186 -0.68 -5.79 0.00
N THR A 187 -1.66 -4.89 0.01
CA THR A 187 -1.67 -3.62 -0.73
C THR A 187 -0.93 -2.50 -0.03
N ALA A 188 -0.65 -2.63 1.26
CA ALA A 188 0.06 -1.60 2.01
C ALA A 188 1.49 -1.42 1.46
N ARG A 189 1.94 -0.16 1.42
CA ARG A 189 3.29 0.23 1.04
C ARG A 189 3.92 1.08 2.12
N LEU A 190 5.23 0.90 2.34
CA LEU A 190 6.03 1.65 3.29
C LEU A 190 6.96 2.61 2.54
N PHE A 191 6.98 3.87 2.97
CA PHE A 191 7.87 4.89 2.45
C PHE A 191 8.73 5.46 3.59
N ASN A 192 10.04 5.40 3.43
CA ASN A 192 11.02 5.80 4.44
C ASN A 192 11.68 7.13 4.06
N ALA A 193 11.91 8.00 5.05
CA ALA A 193 12.52 9.32 4.87
C ALA A 193 11.79 10.18 3.82
N VAL A 194 10.50 10.41 4.05
CA VAL A 194 9.62 11.18 3.16
C VAL A 194 9.68 12.66 3.52
N ALA A 195 10.11 13.50 2.58
CA ALA A 195 10.13 14.95 2.77
C ALA A 195 8.71 15.52 2.81
N LEU A 196 8.56 16.58 3.61
CA LEU A 196 7.29 17.29 3.75
C LEU A 196 7.08 18.35 2.66
N GLU A 197 8.19 18.92 2.18
CA GLU A 197 8.23 19.92 1.14
C GLU A 197 8.42 19.28 -0.24
N PRO A 198 7.88 19.90 -1.31
CA PRO A 198 7.93 19.32 -2.65
C PRO A 198 9.36 19.18 -3.17
N ALA A 199 9.59 18.12 -3.95
CA ALA A 199 10.82 17.91 -4.68
C ALA A 199 11.18 19.12 -5.57
N GLU A 200 12.43 19.57 -5.49
CA GLU A 200 12.94 20.63 -6.34
C GLU A 200 13.12 20.13 -7.78
N LYS A 201 12.73 20.96 -8.75
CA LYS A 201 13.05 20.73 -10.16
C LYS A 201 14.48 21.20 -10.44
N ASP A 202 15.26 20.39 -11.14
CA ASP A 202 16.57 20.80 -11.63
C ASP A 202 16.45 21.76 -12.83
N ARG A 203 17.60 22.29 -13.26
CA ARG A 203 17.68 23.23 -14.39
C ARG A 203 17.21 22.65 -15.73
N ARG A 204 17.09 21.32 -15.84
CA ARG A 204 16.62 20.59 -17.02
C ARG A 204 15.19 20.06 -16.84
N GLY A 205 14.50 20.43 -15.76
CA GLY A 205 13.15 19.97 -15.43
C GLY A 205 13.07 18.58 -14.78
N GLY A 206 14.20 17.94 -14.49
CA GLY A 206 14.26 16.67 -13.76
C GLY A 206 13.97 16.84 -12.26
N SER A 207 13.40 15.82 -11.64
CA SER A 207 13.13 15.85 -10.18
C SER A 207 14.41 15.56 -9.39
N ARG A 208 14.78 16.44 -8.45
CA ARG A 208 15.83 16.17 -7.48
C ARG A 208 15.25 15.67 -6.16
N PRO A 209 15.98 14.82 -5.43
CA PRO A 209 15.56 14.44 -4.08
C PRO A 209 15.42 15.69 -3.20
N PRO A 210 14.26 15.88 -2.53
CA PRO A 210 14.03 17.04 -1.68
C PRO A 210 15.03 17.10 -0.53
N ARG A 211 15.45 18.32 -0.19
CA ARG A 211 16.31 18.61 0.96
C ARG A 211 15.50 19.40 1.97
N GLY A 212 15.23 18.84 3.14
CA GLY A 212 14.38 19.52 4.12
C GLY A 212 13.93 18.62 5.27
N PRO A 213 12.94 19.08 6.06
CA PRO A 213 12.32 18.26 7.08
C PRO A 213 11.62 17.06 6.43
N ALA A 214 11.75 15.90 7.07
CA ALA A 214 11.18 14.65 6.62
C ALA A 214 10.64 13.84 7.79
N VAL A 215 9.58 13.10 7.51
CA VAL A 215 9.04 12.09 8.42
C VAL A 215 9.77 10.77 8.23
N ASP A 216 9.91 10.02 9.33
CA ASP A 216 10.66 8.77 9.32
C ASP A 216 9.98 7.73 8.43
N HIS A 217 8.68 7.50 8.62
CA HIS A 217 7.92 6.50 7.88
C HIS A 217 6.52 7.00 7.51
N VAL A 218 6.07 6.62 6.32
CA VAL A 218 4.68 6.78 5.87
C VAL A 218 4.20 5.45 5.34
N LEU A 219 3.15 4.89 5.94
CA LEU A 219 2.43 3.76 5.37
C LEU A 219 1.27 4.27 4.54
N VAL A 220 0.99 3.62 3.41
CA VAL A 220 -0.18 3.93 2.57
C VAL A 220 -0.91 2.64 2.20
N CYS A 221 -2.23 2.71 2.21
CA CYS A 221 -3.14 1.64 1.80
C CYS A 221 -4.41 2.29 1.25
N GLY A 222 -4.65 2.18 -0.06
CA GLY A 222 -5.71 2.95 -0.72
C GLY A 222 -5.46 4.46 -0.63
N ASP A 223 -6.49 5.18 -0.17
CA ASP A 223 -6.47 6.62 0.10
C ASP A 223 -5.97 7.00 1.49
N THR A 224 -5.66 6.00 2.32
CA THR A 224 -5.33 6.21 3.73
C THR A 224 -3.83 6.10 3.95
N LEU A 225 -3.26 7.14 4.55
CA LEU A 225 -1.86 7.22 4.93
C LEU A 225 -1.73 7.27 6.45
N VAL A 226 -0.70 6.63 7.00
CA VAL A 226 -0.35 6.76 8.41
C VAL A 226 1.10 7.20 8.52
N VAL A 227 1.31 8.41 9.04
CA VAL A 227 2.64 8.95 9.34
C VAL A 227 3.11 8.35 10.65
N VAL A 228 4.25 7.67 10.63
CA VAL A 228 4.81 7.00 11.80
C VAL A 228 6.16 7.61 12.15
N THR A 229 6.31 7.99 13.41
CA THR A 229 7.60 8.33 14.02
C THR A 229 7.86 7.43 15.22
N SER A 230 9.12 7.22 15.53
CA SER A 230 9.51 6.39 16.67
C SER A 230 10.51 7.07 17.59
N LEU A 231 10.36 6.80 18.88
CA LEU A 231 11.26 7.26 19.92
C LEU A 231 11.73 6.05 20.72
N GLU A 232 13.04 6.02 20.95
CA GLU A 232 13.64 5.01 21.81
C GLU A 232 13.63 5.51 23.26
N VAL A 233 13.04 4.74 24.16
CA VAL A 233 13.01 5.02 25.60
C VAL A 233 13.38 3.77 26.38
N PRO A 234 13.95 3.88 27.60
CA PRO A 234 14.28 2.69 28.39
C PRO A 234 13.07 1.76 28.59
N ALA A 235 13.31 0.46 28.73
CA ALA A 235 12.31 -0.55 29.13
C ALA A 235 11.82 -0.36 30.59
N ALA A 236 11.36 0.84 30.91
CA ALA A 236 10.76 1.20 32.19
C ALA A 236 9.33 1.68 31.94
N ALA A 237 8.55 1.78 33.02
CA ALA A 237 7.24 2.41 32.96
C ALA A 237 7.39 3.86 32.47
N ALA A 238 6.54 4.23 31.51
CA ALA A 238 6.40 5.59 31.03
C ALA A 238 4.99 6.09 31.32
N SER A 239 4.81 7.38 31.55
CA SER A 239 3.49 7.98 31.70
C SER A 239 3.29 9.14 30.73
N TRP A 240 2.11 9.22 30.14
CA TRP A 240 1.69 10.30 29.24
C TRP A 240 0.63 11.15 29.93
N ASP A 241 0.89 12.46 30.09
CA ASP A 241 -0.04 13.38 30.76
C ASP A 241 -0.98 14.14 29.79
N GLY A 242 -0.90 13.83 28.49
CA GLY A 242 -1.61 14.54 27.43
C GLY A 242 -0.78 15.63 26.73
N ARG A 243 0.40 15.98 27.25
CA ARG A 243 1.32 16.96 26.66
C ARG A 243 2.78 16.52 26.65
N ARG A 244 3.24 15.83 27.70
CA ARG A 244 4.62 15.38 27.89
C ARG A 244 4.67 13.90 28.26
N LEU A 245 5.71 13.25 27.75
CA LEU A 245 6.05 11.88 28.09
C LEU A 245 7.04 11.89 29.25
N HIS A 246 6.71 11.22 30.34
CA HIS A 246 7.61 11.04 31.47
C HIS A 246 8.13 9.61 31.49
N ALA A 247 9.43 9.43 31.35
CA ALA A 247 10.09 8.12 31.32
C ALA A 247 11.47 8.21 31.96
N ALA A 248 11.81 7.25 32.83
CA ALA A 248 13.11 7.17 33.51
C ALA A 248 13.57 8.50 34.17
N GLY A 249 12.66 9.18 34.86
CA GLY A 249 12.93 10.46 35.53
C GLY A 249 13.11 11.66 34.59
N ARG A 250 12.89 11.51 33.29
CA ARG A 250 12.97 12.58 32.28
C ARG A 250 11.58 12.90 31.75
N SER A 251 11.37 14.18 31.43
CA SER A 251 10.18 14.67 30.73
C SER A 251 10.57 15.04 29.30
N LEU A 252 9.89 14.44 28.33
CA LEU A 252 10.16 14.58 26.90
C LEU A 252 8.94 15.18 26.21
N THR A 253 9.19 16.13 25.30
CA THR A 253 8.18 16.63 24.36
C THR A 253 8.14 15.71 23.14
N LEU A 254 6.94 15.27 22.77
CA LEU A 254 6.77 14.47 21.56
C LEU A 254 6.81 15.36 20.30
N PRO A 255 7.26 14.84 19.15
CA PRO A 255 7.19 15.55 17.87
C PRO A 255 5.75 15.92 17.50
N ASP A 256 5.55 17.10 16.89
CA ASP A 256 4.25 17.52 16.36
C ASP A 256 3.99 16.90 14.98
N LEU A 257 3.43 15.70 14.97
CA LEU A 257 3.00 15.05 13.73
C LEU A 257 1.77 15.72 13.09
N THR A 258 1.06 16.62 13.79
CA THR A 258 -0.15 17.26 13.27
C THR A 258 0.19 18.31 12.22
N GLY A 259 1.24 19.10 12.45
CA GLY A 259 1.80 20.00 11.44
C GLY A 259 2.34 19.22 10.24
N ASP A 260 3.22 18.26 10.52
CA ASP A 260 3.90 17.46 9.49
C ASP A 260 2.92 16.73 8.57
N SER A 261 1.89 16.09 9.14
CA SER A 261 0.88 15.35 8.36
C SER A 261 0.03 16.27 7.49
N ARG A 262 -0.32 17.47 7.99
CA ARG A 262 -1.09 18.45 7.20
C ARG A 262 -0.28 18.96 6.02
N LEU A 263 1.01 19.24 6.24
CA LEU A 263 1.91 19.68 5.18
C LEU A 263 2.10 18.58 4.14
N LEU A 264 2.40 17.34 4.58
CA LEU A 264 2.54 16.20 3.69
C LEU A 264 1.28 15.98 2.84
N ARG A 265 0.09 16.04 3.45
CA ARG A 265 -1.19 15.93 2.72
C ARG A 265 -1.28 16.97 1.62
N ALA A 266 -1.08 18.24 1.97
CA ALA A 266 -1.20 19.35 1.02
C ALA A 266 -0.23 19.18 -0.15
N THR A 267 1.02 18.77 0.14
CA THR A 267 2.04 18.50 -0.88
C THR A 267 1.64 17.35 -1.80
N LEU A 268 1.11 16.25 -1.26
CA LEU A 268 0.71 15.09 -2.06
C LEU A 268 -0.55 15.38 -2.90
N GLU A 269 -1.57 15.99 -2.31
CA GLU A 269 -2.79 16.39 -3.03
C GLU A 269 -2.48 17.39 -4.15
N ALA A 270 -1.53 18.32 -3.92
CA ALA A 270 -1.03 19.19 -4.98
C ALA A 270 -0.35 18.43 -6.12
N ALA A 271 0.53 17.49 -5.79
CA ALA A 271 1.21 16.66 -6.78
C ALA A 271 0.25 15.74 -7.56
N MET A 272 -0.84 15.29 -6.94
CA MET A 272 -1.87 14.48 -7.60
C MET A 272 -2.77 15.31 -8.52
N ARG A 273 -3.10 16.55 -8.13
CA ARG A 273 -3.83 17.50 -8.98
C ARG A 273 -3.09 17.83 -10.28
N GLU A 274 -1.76 17.94 -10.25
CA GLU A 274 -0.94 18.12 -11.46
C GLU A 274 -1.10 16.95 -12.45
N THR A 275 -1.41 15.75 -11.96
CA THR A 275 -1.68 14.57 -12.78
C THR A 275 -3.16 14.39 -13.13
N GLY A 276 -4.01 15.40 -12.89
CA GLY A 276 -5.44 15.37 -13.20
C GLY A 276 -6.27 14.50 -12.27
N ARG A 277 -5.77 14.22 -11.06
CA ARG A 277 -6.40 13.29 -10.12
C ARG A 277 -6.73 14.00 -8.80
N GLU A 278 -8.01 14.04 -8.47
CA GLU A 278 -8.49 14.51 -7.18
C GLU A 278 -8.74 13.31 -6.28
N THR A 279 -7.86 13.11 -5.30
CA THR A 279 -8.00 12.07 -4.29
C THR A 279 -7.87 12.74 -2.93
N ALA A 280 -8.95 12.69 -2.15
CA ALA A 280 -8.92 13.15 -0.77
C ALA A 280 -8.16 12.12 0.06
N LEU A 281 -7.08 12.53 0.71
CA LEU A 281 -6.24 11.62 1.49
C LEU A 281 -6.63 11.63 2.97
N ASN A 282 -6.87 10.43 3.51
CA ASN A 282 -7.11 10.23 4.93
C ASN A 282 -5.76 10.06 5.65
N LEU A 283 -5.43 10.93 6.61
CA LEU A 283 -4.19 10.80 7.38
C LEU A 283 -4.40 10.40 8.83
N GLY A 284 -3.82 9.27 9.19
CA GLY A 284 -3.49 8.86 10.54
C GLY A 284 -2.07 9.26 10.94
N GLN A 285 -1.81 9.23 12.24
CA GLN A 285 -0.51 9.56 12.84
C GLN A 285 -0.20 8.54 13.92
N GLN A 286 1.03 8.06 14.03
CA GLN A 286 1.38 7.18 15.13
C GLN A 286 2.76 7.50 15.66
N ILE A 287 2.83 7.74 16.96
CA ILE A 287 4.09 7.82 17.68
C ILE A 287 4.31 6.47 18.37
N VAL A 288 5.39 5.80 18.02
CA VAL A 288 5.77 4.51 18.57
C VAL A 288 6.89 4.70 19.58
N LEU A 289 6.65 4.33 20.85
CA LEU A 289 7.73 4.21 21.82
C LEU A 289 8.22 2.78 21.77
N HIS A 290 9.52 2.58 21.63
CA HIS A 290 10.12 1.26 21.69
C HIS A 290 11.33 1.30 22.61
N SER A 291 11.64 0.14 23.17
CA SER A 291 12.84 -0.02 23.99
C SER A 291 14.02 -0.53 23.15
N PRO A 292 15.28 -0.28 23.58
CA PRO A 292 16.47 -0.83 22.91
C PRO A 292 16.49 -2.36 22.84
N ASP A 293 15.80 -3.04 23.75
CA ASP A 293 15.68 -4.52 23.79
C ASP A 293 14.79 -5.10 22.68
N GLY A 294 14.11 -4.25 21.89
CA GLY A 294 13.22 -4.69 20.82
C GLY A 294 11.90 -5.30 21.30
N SER A 295 11.54 -5.16 22.57
CA SER A 295 10.27 -5.67 23.10
C SER A 295 9.08 -5.00 22.41
N MET A 296 8.10 -5.81 22.00
CA MET A 296 6.87 -5.34 21.37
C MET A 296 5.86 -4.78 22.38
N GLN A 297 6.05 -5.04 23.67
CA GLN A 297 5.14 -4.63 24.74
C GLN A 297 5.72 -3.52 25.60
N SER A 298 7.04 -3.33 25.56
CA SER A 298 7.75 -2.30 26.30
C SER A 298 7.95 -1.05 25.43
N PRO A 299 7.91 0.16 26.02
CA PRO A 299 7.59 0.45 27.42
C PRO A 299 6.09 0.28 27.72
N VAL A 300 5.76 0.00 28.99
CA VAL A 300 4.37 0.09 29.46
C VAL A 300 4.04 1.57 29.66
N ILE A 301 3.03 2.05 28.94
CA ILE A 301 2.64 3.47 28.94
C ILE A 301 1.32 3.64 29.68
N GLU A 302 1.38 4.35 30.81
CA GLU A 302 0.19 4.77 31.54
C GLU A 302 -0.28 6.14 31.05
N THR A 303 -1.52 6.23 30.56
CA THR A 303 -2.11 7.52 30.21
C THR A 303 -2.75 8.12 31.46
N ARG A 304 -2.15 9.21 31.96
CA ARG A 304 -2.54 9.91 33.19
C ARG A 304 -2.92 11.34 32.84
N GLY A 305 -4.07 11.54 32.19
CA GLY A 305 -4.56 12.88 31.87
C GLY A 305 -5.74 12.92 30.91
N THR A 306 -6.43 14.05 30.88
CA THR A 306 -7.54 14.36 29.94
C THR A 306 -7.08 15.21 28.74
N GLY A 307 -5.76 15.41 28.60
CA GLY A 307 -5.21 16.21 27.51
C GLY A 307 -5.55 15.64 26.14
N SER A 308 -5.72 16.52 25.15
CA SER A 308 -6.13 16.17 23.78
C SER A 308 -5.01 15.62 22.90
N GLY A 309 -3.76 15.61 23.37
CA GLY A 309 -2.62 15.10 22.62
C GLY A 309 -2.69 13.58 22.42
N ARG A 310 -2.51 13.13 21.17
CA ARG A 310 -2.55 11.71 20.82
C ARG A 310 -1.46 10.95 21.60
N ALA A 311 -1.89 10.00 22.42
CA ALA A 311 -0.98 9.23 23.25
C ALA A 311 -0.05 8.37 22.38
N PRO A 312 1.25 8.31 22.70
CA PRO A 312 2.14 7.39 22.03
C PRO A 312 1.85 5.95 22.48
N LEU A 313 2.17 4.97 21.65
CA LEU A 313 1.87 3.55 21.90
C LEU A 313 3.15 2.70 21.86
N ALA A 314 3.15 1.64 22.66
CA ALA A 314 4.13 0.55 22.52
C ALA A 314 3.94 -0.17 21.18
N PRO A 315 4.95 -0.89 20.65
CA PRO A 315 4.94 -1.36 19.27
C PRO A 315 3.74 -2.25 18.92
N ALA A 316 3.39 -3.23 19.76
CA ALA A 316 2.26 -4.13 19.51
C ALA A 316 0.92 -3.38 19.39
N ARG A 317 0.67 -2.40 20.27
CA ARG A 317 -0.56 -1.60 20.25
C ARG A 317 -0.55 -0.63 19.08
N ALA A 318 0.60 -0.02 18.78
CA ALA A 318 0.77 0.86 17.64
C ALA A 318 0.50 0.13 16.32
N PHE A 319 1.11 -1.04 16.10
CA PHE A 319 0.96 -1.79 14.84
C PHE A 319 -0.45 -2.34 14.66
N ARG A 320 -1.14 -2.71 15.74
CA ARG A 320 -2.58 -3.01 15.69
C ARG A 320 -3.38 -1.79 15.24
N SER A 321 -3.17 -0.64 15.88
CA SER A 321 -3.88 0.60 15.53
C SER A 321 -3.61 1.06 14.09
N ILE A 322 -2.38 0.90 13.60
CA ILE A 322 -2.01 1.23 12.22
C ILE A 322 -2.76 0.32 11.25
N ARG A 323 -2.77 -1.00 11.49
CA ARG A 323 -3.51 -1.96 10.65
C ARG A 323 -5.01 -1.62 10.61
N GLU A 324 -5.60 -1.37 11.77
CA GLU A 324 -7.02 -0.99 11.87
C GLU A 324 -7.32 0.28 11.08
N GLN A 325 -6.44 1.29 11.12
CA GLN A 325 -6.60 2.53 10.36
C GLN A 325 -6.48 2.32 8.85
N LEU A 326 -5.46 1.57 8.40
CA LEU A 326 -5.24 1.31 6.98
C LEU A 326 -6.33 0.41 6.38
N ALA A 327 -6.78 -0.60 7.12
CA ALA A 327 -7.79 -1.55 6.66
C ALA A 327 -9.23 -0.99 6.68
N ALA A 328 -9.47 0.10 7.41
CA ALA A 328 -10.79 0.75 7.47
C ALA A 328 -11.15 1.51 6.19
N SER A 329 -10.20 1.73 5.27
CA SER A 329 -10.50 2.36 3.98
C SER A 329 -11.31 1.43 3.07
N ASP A 330 -12.35 1.97 2.43
CA ASP A 330 -13.08 1.28 1.36
C ASP A 330 -12.18 1.03 0.13
N GLN A 331 -11.06 1.74 0.03
CA GLN A 331 -10.04 1.57 -1.01
C GLN A 331 -8.85 0.75 -0.52
N ALA A 332 -8.97 0.00 0.58
CA ALA A 332 -7.84 -0.74 1.14
C ALA A 332 -7.26 -1.83 0.21
N ASN A 333 -7.98 -2.30 -0.82
CA ASN A 333 -7.40 -3.17 -1.86
C ASN A 333 -6.85 -2.41 -3.07
N VAL A 334 -6.90 -1.08 -3.09
CA VAL A 334 -6.46 -0.27 -4.22
C VAL A 334 -5.01 0.18 -4.02
N ILE A 335 -4.22 0.04 -5.08
CA ILE A 335 -2.87 0.57 -5.20
C ILE A 335 -2.90 1.70 -6.23
N ASP A 336 -3.03 2.94 -5.75
CA ASP A 336 -2.98 4.12 -6.59
C ASP A 336 -1.53 4.45 -6.98
N ARG A 337 -1.17 4.17 -8.22
CA ARG A 337 0.18 4.37 -8.75
C ARG A 337 0.54 5.85 -8.91
N HIS A 338 -0.43 6.75 -9.05
CA HIS A 338 -0.13 8.19 -9.04
C HIS A 338 0.27 8.65 -7.64
N LEU A 339 -0.43 8.17 -6.61
CA LEU A 339 -0.06 8.43 -5.22
C LEU A 339 1.31 7.83 -4.89
N LEU A 340 1.58 6.59 -5.30
CA LEU A 340 2.92 6.00 -5.14
C LEU A 340 3.99 6.84 -5.86
N ALA A 341 3.73 7.33 -7.07
CA ALA A 341 4.66 8.16 -7.82
C ALA A 341 4.92 9.49 -7.10
N ALA A 342 3.87 10.13 -6.58
CA ALA A 342 3.97 11.35 -5.80
C ALA A 342 4.80 11.13 -4.53
N LEU A 343 4.54 10.07 -3.76
CA LEU A 343 5.32 9.71 -2.58
C LEU A 343 6.78 9.40 -2.91
N ARG A 344 7.04 8.69 -4.01
CA ARG A 344 8.41 8.40 -4.45
C ARG A 344 9.21 9.66 -4.79
N ARG A 345 8.57 10.68 -5.39
CA ARG A 345 9.22 11.98 -5.63
C ARG A 345 9.62 12.67 -4.32
N GLN A 346 8.91 12.41 -3.22
CA GLN A 346 9.22 12.97 -1.90
C GLN A 346 10.31 12.20 -1.13
N LEU A 347 10.84 11.10 -1.66
CA LEU A 347 11.90 10.34 -0.97
C LEU A 347 13.22 11.12 -0.97
N GLN A 348 13.79 11.34 0.20
CA GLN A 348 15.12 11.97 0.32
C GLN A 348 16.24 11.08 -0.24
N HIS A 349 16.07 9.76 -0.12
CA HIS A 349 17.01 8.76 -0.61
C HIS A 349 16.22 7.61 -1.25
N PRO A 350 15.81 7.75 -2.53
CA PRO A 350 15.11 6.68 -3.22
C PRO A 350 16.00 5.44 -3.40
N LEU A 351 15.38 4.27 -3.38
CA LEU A 351 16.01 3.02 -3.84
C LEU A 351 16.02 3.02 -5.36
N GLN A 352 17.15 2.61 -5.96
CA GLN A 352 17.34 2.56 -7.41
C GLN A 352 16.42 1.52 -8.05
#